data_AF-A0A7X3TNJ4-F1
#
_entry.id   AF-A0A7X3TNJ4-F1
#
_cell.length_a   1.000
_cell.length_b   1.000
_cell.length_c   1.000
_cell.angle_alpha   90.00
_cell.angle_beta   90.00
_cell.angle_gamma   90.00
#
_symmetry.space_group_name_H-M   'P 1'
#
loop_
_entity.id
_entity.type
_entity.pdbx_description
1 polymer ?
#
loop_
_entity_poly.entity_id
_entity_poly.type
_entity_poly.pdbx_seq_one_letter_code
_entity_poly.pdbx_strand_id
1 'polypeptide(L)'
;MLYDNDGQGQFADISAEVGLFEPSYNPLGFGTKFFDVDLDGDLDLFVANGHVLDIVEQIDSTLSYAQTNQILRNEANAWDAVSTEPNPRKFVDISSSLGPSFAAPNVGRGAALADYDNDGDLDLLVCSVASPARLLRNDIDKQNHWLLVELVGRQQRDAIGTLVAVTAGVHRQVRERQSGGSYLSSHDHRLHFGLGAVARVDMEVRWPDGTVQTLADVAADQILRLVQP
;
A
#
# COMPACT_ATOMS: atom_id res chain seq x y z
N MET A 1 -1.54 -12.05 9.51
CA MET A 1 -0.29 -12.03 10.29
C MET A 1 0.64 -11.00 9.68
N LEU A 2 1.28 -10.17 10.50
CA LEU A 2 2.34 -9.23 10.11
C LEU A 2 3.63 -9.62 10.84
N TYR A 3 4.70 -9.80 10.07
CA TYR A 3 6.00 -10.17 10.61
C TYR A 3 6.96 -8.98 10.57
N ASP A 4 7.58 -8.66 11.70
CA ASP A 4 8.68 -7.69 11.78
C ASP A 4 10.01 -8.41 11.58
N ASN A 5 10.88 -7.86 10.74
CA ASN A 5 12.24 -8.35 10.52
C ASN A 5 13.21 -7.51 11.33
N ASP A 6 13.99 -8.14 12.21
CA ASP A 6 14.98 -7.47 13.06
C ASP A 6 16.24 -6.99 12.30
N GLY A 7 16.28 -7.20 10.98
CA GLY A 7 17.42 -6.88 10.11
C GLY A 7 18.57 -7.89 10.20
N GLN A 8 18.47 -8.88 11.08
CA GLN A 8 19.43 -9.98 11.25
C GLN A 8 18.86 -11.31 10.73
N GLY A 9 17.70 -11.26 10.07
CA GLY A 9 17.06 -12.41 9.45
C GLY A 9 16.11 -13.17 10.38
N GLN A 10 15.78 -12.61 11.55
CA GLN A 10 14.72 -13.15 12.40
C GLN A 10 13.42 -12.41 12.15
N PHE A 11 12.31 -13.15 12.25
CA PHE A 11 10.97 -12.64 12.04
C PHE A 11 10.09 -12.93 13.25
N ALA A 12 9.39 -11.91 13.75
CA ALA A 12 8.43 -12.03 14.84
C ALA A 12 7.03 -11.63 14.38
N ASP A 13 6.01 -12.42 14.73
CA ASP A 13 4.63 -12.00 14.50
C ASP A 13 4.25 -10.91 15.50
N ILE A 14 3.99 -9.71 14.98
CA ILE A 14 3.65 -8.52 15.75
C ILE A 14 2.17 -8.13 15.57
N SER A 15 1.34 -8.99 14.97
CA SER A 15 -0.05 -8.64 14.61
C SER A 15 -0.86 -8.13 15.80
N ALA A 16 -0.70 -8.73 16.98
CA ALA A 16 -1.39 -8.29 18.19
C ALA A 16 -0.82 -6.98 18.74
N GLU A 17 0.51 -6.83 18.73
CA GLU A 17 1.22 -5.64 19.20
C GLU A 17 0.81 -4.39 18.43
N VAL A 18 0.66 -4.52 17.11
CA VAL A 18 0.35 -3.39 16.23
C VAL A 18 -1.14 -3.21 15.94
N GLY A 19 -2.03 -3.94 16.65
CA GLY A 19 -3.48 -3.76 16.53
C GLY A 19 -4.16 -4.45 15.34
N LEU A 20 -3.46 -5.33 14.62
CA LEU A 20 -4.01 -6.09 13.48
C LEU A 20 -4.78 -7.35 13.90
N PHE A 21 -4.50 -7.93 15.07
CA PHE A 21 -5.08 -9.22 15.46
C PHE A 21 -6.61 -9.19 15.53
N GLU A 22 -7.19 -8.25 16.29
CA GLU A 22 -8.64 -8.22 16.53
C GLU A 22 -9.45 -7.91 15.25
N PRO A 23 -9.11 -6.90 14.42
CA PRO A 23 -9.84 -6.63 13.18
C PRO A 23 -9.75 -7.75 12.14
N SER A 24 -8.65 -8.52 12.13
CA SER A 24 -8.43 -9.59 11.16
C SER A 24 -8.83 -10.98 11.65
N TYR A 25 -9.35 -11.10 12.88
CA TYR A 25 -9.62 -12.40 13.50
C TYR A 25 -10.72 -13.20 12.79
N ASN A 26 -11.84 -12.55 12.45
CA ASN A 26 -13.00 -13.18 11.82
C ASN A 26 -13.02 -13.13 10.27
N PRO A 27 -12.63 -12.00 9.62
CA PRO A 27 -12.66 -11.93 8.16
C PRO A 27 -11.63 -12.87 7.50
N LEU A 28 -12.00 -13.45 6.37
CA LEU A 28 -11.07 -14.22 5.53
C LEU A 28 -10.53 -13.32 4.41
N GLY A 29 -9.30 -12.86 4.59
CA GLY A 29 -8.59 -12.01 3.65
C GLY A 29 -7.96 -12.75 2.47
N PHE A 30 -8.00 -12.13 1.30
CA PHE A 30 -7.38 -12.60 0.06
C PHE A 30 -6.45 -11.53 -0.53
N GLY A 31 -7.04 -10.52 -1.16
CA GLY A 31 -6.30 -9.43 -1.79
C GLY A 31 -5.78 -8.48 -0.72
N THR A 32 -4.54 -8.67 -0.28
CA THR A 32 -3.87 -7.83 0.72
C THR A 32 -2.82 -6.93 0.06
N LYS A 33 -2.79 -5.64 0.40
CA LYS A 33 -1.80 -4.67 -0.11
C LYS A 33 -1.45 -3.59 0.90
N PHE A 34 -0.17 -3.25 0.94
CA PHE A 34 0.31 -2.02 1.57
C PHE A 34 0.27 -0.85 0.60
N PHE A 35 -0.23 0.30 1.05
CA PHE A 35 -0.21 1.58 0.33
C PHE A 35 -0.47 2.72 1.30
N ASP A 36 -0.13 3.95 0.92
CA ASP A 36 -0.29 5.13 1.75
C ASP A 36 -1.60 5.84 1.35
N VAL A 37 -2.64 5.73 2.19
CA VAL A 37 -4.01 6.15 1.85
C VAL A 37 -4.21 7.66 1.99
N ASP A 38 -3.43 8.33 2.84
CA ASP A 38 -3.55 9.76 3.14
C ASP A 38 -2.27 10.56 2.88
N LEU A 39 -1.28 9.94 2.22
CA LEU A 39 0.01 10.50 1.81
C LEU A 39 0.88 10.97 2.98
N ASP A 40 0.72 10.38 4.15
CA ASP A 40 1.48 10.72 5.34
C ASP A 40 2.83 10.00 5.42
N GLY A 41 3.21 9.23 4.39
CA GLY A 41 4.51 8.54 4.32
C GLY A 41 4.56 7.24 5.11
N ASP A 42 3.50 6.86 5.82
CA ASP A 42 3.31 5.56 6.45
C ASP A 42 2.47 4.64 5.55
N LEU A 43 2.82 3.35 5.52
CA LEU A 43 2.09 2.37 4.72
C LEU A 43 0.93 1.77 5.51
N ASP A 44 -0.29 1.95 5.00
CA ASP A 44 -1.53 1.34 5.47
C ASP A 44 -1.79 0.00 4.82
N LEU A 45 -2.76 -0.74 5.34
CA LEU A 45 -3.10 -2.08 4.88
C LEU A 45 -4.54 -2.16 4.37
N PHE A 46 -4.70 -2.44 3.08
CA PHE A 46 -5.97 -2.88 2.51
C PHE A 46 -6.08 -4.41 2.52
N VAL A 47 -7.28 -4.93 2.81
CA VAL A 47 -7.64 -6.35 2.71
C VAL A 47 -8.99 -6.54 2.02
N ALA A 48 -9.01 -7.26 0.90
CA ALA A 48 -10.23 -7.76 0.28
C ALA A 48 -10.68 -9.04 0.98
N ASN A 49 -11.88 -9.02 1.57
CA ASN A 49 -12.41 -10.12 2.36
C ASN A 49 -13.53 -10.87 1.65
N GLY A 50 -13.70 -12.14 2.01
CA GLY A 50 -14.83 -12.95 1.58
C GLY A 50 -14.59 -14.42 1.82
N HIS A 51 -15.52 -15.11 2.45
CA HIS A 51 -15.32 -16.49 2.85
C HIS A 51 -15.20 -17.45 1.65
N VAL A 52 -14.63 -18.63 1.86
CA VAL A 52 -14.50 -19.67 0.82
C VAL A 52 -15.75 -20.54 0.69
N LEU A 53 -16.41 -20.79 1.82
CA LEU A 53 -17.60 -21.62 1.93
C LEU A 53 -18.86 -20.76 1.84
N ASP A 54 -19.68 -21.01 0.84
CA ASP A 54 -20.95 -20.31 0.54
C ASP A 54 -22.12 -20.72 1.45
N ILE A 55 -21.93 -21.76 2.26
CA ILE A 55 -22.86 -22.22 3.29
C ILE A 55 -22.37 -21.91 4.71
N VAL A 56 -21.37 -21.05 4.89
CA VAL A 56 -20.73 -20.85 6.20
C VAL A 56 -21.73 -20.41 7.28
N GLU A 57 -22.71 -19.58 6.93
CA GLU A 57 -23.77 -19.13 7.83
C GLU A 57 -24.61 -20.29 8.41
N GLN A 58 -24.68 -21.43 7.72
CA GLN A 58 -25.40 -22.63 8.18
C GLN A 58 -24.58 -23.45 9.19
N ILE A 59 -23.27 -23.25 9.21
CA ILE A 59 -22.32 -23.95 10.09
C ILE A 59 -22.00 -23.09 11.31
N ASP A 60 -21.77 -21.80 11.10
CA ASP A 60 -21.51 -20.80 12.12
C ASP A 60 -22.25 -19.50 11.77
N SER A 61 -23.28 -19.19 12.53
CA SER A 61 -24.12 -17.99 12.31
C SER A 61 -23.40 -16.67 12.61
N THR A 62 -22.19 -16.71 13.17
CA THR A 62 -21.37 -15.52 13.43
C THR A 62 -20.49 -15.13 12.23
N LEU A 63 -20.37 -16.02 11.24
CA LEU A 63 -19.61 -15.80 10.02
C LEU A 63 -20.55 -15.54 8.84
N SER A 64 -20.04 -14.91 7.80
CA SER A 64 -20.77 -14.65 6.57
C SER A 64 -19.92 -14.96 5.34
N TYR A 65 -20.56 -15.43 4.26
CA TYR A 65 -19.91 -15.72 3.00
C TYR A 65 -19.39 -14.44 2.34
N ALA A 66 -20.26 -13.45 2.20
CA ALA A 66 -19.85 -12.11 1.80
C ALA A 66 -19.38 -11.32 3.04
N GLN A 67 -18.21 -10.70 2.94
CA GLN A 67 -17.58 -9.95 4.02
C GLN A 67 -17.19 -8.55 3.51
N THR A 68 -17.08 -7.57 4.40
CA THR A 68 -16.65 -6.22 4.05
C THR A 68 -15.13 -6.16 3.90
N ASN A 69 -14.64 -5.41 2.90
CA ASN A 69 -13.21 -5.12 2.79
C ASN A 69 -12.74 -4.23 3.95
N GLN A 70 -11.43 -4.22 4.21
CA GLN A 70 -10.84 -3.44 5.28
C GLN A 70 -9.77 -2.47 4.79
N ILE A 71 -9.72 -1.28 5.38
CA ILE A 71 -8.53 -0.43 5.42
C ILE A 71 -8.12 -0.27 6.88
N LEU A 72 -6.91 -0.72 7.17
CA LEU A 72 -6.27 -0.58 8.47
C LEU A 72 -5.18 0.48 8.30
N ARG A 73 -5.44 1.68 8.81
CA ARG A 73 -4.52 2.82 8.68
C ARG A 73 -3.43 2.74 9.74
N ASN A 74 -2.18 2.90 9.34
CA ASN A 74 -1.03 2.96 10.22
C ASN A 74 -0.93 4.37 10.82
N GLU A 75 -1.27 4.51 12.10
CA GLU A 75 -1.15 5.76 12.85
C GLU A 75 0.27 5.99 13.41
N ALA A 76 1.28 5.41 12.78
CA ALA A 76 2.65 5.80 13.03
C ALA A 76 2.86 7.27 12.61
N ASN A 77 3.91 7.90 13.13
CA ASN A 77 4.38 9.19 12.61
C ASN A 77 5.77 9.06 11.98
N ALA A 78 5.84 8.70 10.70
CA ALA A 78 7.08 8.58 9.92
C ALA A 78 8.00 9.82 9.99
N TRP A 79 7.47 10.99 10.33
CA TRP A 79 8.19 12.27 10.33
C TRP A 79 8.69 12.69 11.71
N ASP A 80 8.35 11.96 12.78
CA ASP A 80 8.82 12.25 14.13
C ASP A 80 10.28 11.82 14.32
N ALA A 81 11.21 12.72 14.01
CA ALA A 81 12.64 12.53 14.27
C ALA A 81 13.03 12.66 15.75
N VAL A 82 12.09 13.00 16.65
CA VAL A 82 12.34 13.30 18.07
C VAL A 82 12.07 12.10 18.96
N SER A 83 11.26 11.13 18.53
CA SER A 83 10.98 9.93 19.31
C SER A 83 12.22 9.03 19.43
N THR A 84 12.79 8.97 20.63
CA THR A 84 13.81 7.97 21.01
C THR A 84 13.19 6.60 21.30
N GLU A 85 11.87 6.53 21.42
CA GLU A 85 11.10 5.29 21.44
C GLU A 85 10.82 4.86 19.99
N PRO A 86 10.84 3.56 19.66
CA PRO A 86 10.38 3.10 18.36
C PRO A 86 8.96 3.62 18.17
N ASN A 87 8.75 4.51 17.19
CA ASN A 87 7.43 5.00 16.79
C ASN A 87 6.54 3.77 16.56
N PRO A 88 5.64 3.42 17.49
CA PRO A 88 5.05 2.10 17.49
C PRO A 88 4.04 2.08 16.36
N ARG A 89 4.38 1.34 15.29
CA ARG A 89 3.46 0.99 14.21
C ARG A 89 2.15 0.55 14.83
N LYS A 90 1.06 1.25 14.53
CA LYS A 90 -0.25 0.98 15.12
C LYS A 90 -1.29 1.09 14.03
N PHE A 91 -1.93 -0.03 13.73
CA PHE A 91 -2.97 -0.10 12.74
C PHE A 91 -4.34 0.09 13.40
N VAL A 92 -5.16 0.94 12.81
CA VAL A 92 -6.55 1.19 13.23
C VAL A 92 -7.47 0.89 12.06
N ASP A 93 -8.52 0.09 12.30
CA ASP A 93 -9.55 -0.16 11.29
C ASP A 93 -10.41 1.09 11.09
N ILE A 94 -10.23 1.75 9.95
CA ILE A 94 -10.98 2.95 9.57
C ILE A 94 -12.12 2.64 8.59
N SER A 95 -12.37 1.37 8.27
CA SER A 95 -13.32 0.97 7.22
C SER A 95 -14.73 1.51 7.45
N SER A 96 -15.13 1.63 8.72
CA SER A 96 -16.44 2.16 9.11
C SER A 96 -16.62 3.66 8.87
N SER A 97 -15.53 4.43 8.75
CA SER A 97 -15.58 5.86 8.44
C SER A 97 -15.48 6.16 6.94
N LEU A 98 -15.28 5.13 6.11
CA LEU A 98 -15.12 5.28 4.67
C LEU A 98 -16.45 5.20 3.92
N GLY A 99 -16.37 5.39 2.60
CA GLY A 99 -17.52 5.38 1.71
C GLY A 99 -18.32 4.06 1.72
N PRO A 100 -19.52 4.06 1.11
CA PRO A 100 -20.49 2.97 1.20
C PRO A 100 -19.98 1.61 0.68
N SER A 101 -18.95 1.61 -0.17
CA SER A 101 -18.29 0.39 -0.65
C SER A 101 -17.66 -0.44 0.47
N PHE A 102 -17.25 0.18 1.59
CA PHE A 102 -16.71 -0.51 2.77
C PHE A 102 -17.81 -1.05 3.70
N ALA A 103 -19.03 -0.54 3.59
CA ALA A 103 -20.20 -1.07 4.29
C ALA A 103 -20.92 -2.19 3.51
N ALA A 104 -20.65 -2.33 2.21
CA ALA A 104 -21.30 -3.29 1.33
C ALA A 104 -20.49 -4.60 1.23
N PRO A 105 -20.95 -5.73 1.80
CA PRO A 105 -20.22 -6.98 1.72
C PRO A 105 -20.01 -7.46 0.28
N ASN A 106 -18.94 -8.20 0.06
CA ASN A 106 -18.63 -8.90 -1.19
C ASN A 106 -17.83 -10.17 -0.91
N VAL A 107 -17.61 -10.97 -1.95
CA VAL A 107 -16.70 -12.11 -1.89
C VAL A 107 -15.40 -11.70 -2.58
N GLY A 108 -14.65 -10.82 -1.92
CA GLY A 108 -13.44 -10.20 -2.45
C GLY A 108 -12.32 -11.21 -2.68
N ARG A 109 -11.58 -11.03 -3.78
CA ARG A 109 -10.41 -11.82 -4.14
C ARG A 109 -9.28 -10.90 -4.58
N GLY A 110 -9.30 -10.47 -5.84
CA GLY A 110 -8.26 -9.62 -6.40
C GLY A 110 -8.34 -8.18 -5.91
N ALA A 111 -7.17 -7.60 -5.64
CA ALA A 111 -7.02 -6.20 -5.26
C ALA A 111 -5.85 -5.59 -6.03
N ALA A 112 -6.10 -4.50 -6.76
CA ALA A 112 -5.10 -3.79 -7.54
C ALA A 112 -5.14 -2.30 -7.18
N LEU A 113 -3.96 -1.70 -7.04
CA LEU A 113 -3.80 -0.27 -6.77
C LEU A 113 -3.35 0.44 -8.04
N ALA A 114 -3.83 1.65 -8.25
CA ALA A 114 -3.37 2.55 -9.30
C ALA A 114 -3.83 3.98 -8.99
N ASP A 115 -3.02 4.97 -9.31
CA ASP A 115 -3.49 6.35 -9.48
C ASP A 115 -4.12 6.44 -10.88
N TYR A 116 -5.40 6.05 -11.02
CA TYR A 116 -5.98 5.80 -12.36
C TYR A 116 -6.31 7.11 -13.09
N ASP A 117 -6.60 8.19 -12.37
CA ASP A 117 -6.87 9.50 -12.94
C ASP A 117 -5.68 10.47 -12.89
N ASN A 118 -4.53 10.01 -12.37
CA ASN A 118 -3.25 10.72 -12.34
C ASN A 118 -3.28 11.97 -11.47
N ASP A 119 -3.92 11.88 -10.31
CA ASP A 119 -4.15 13.00 -9.42
C ASP A 119 -3.29 12.94 -8.13
N GLY A 120 -2.59 11.82 -7.93
CA GLY A 120 -1.58 11.60 -6.91
C GLY A 120 -1.95 10.66 -5.79
N ASP A 121 -3.24 10.42 -5.56
CA ASP A 121 -3.67 9.41 -4.60
C ASP A 121 -3.85 8.05 -5.29
N LEU A 122 -3.69 6.97 -4.51
CA LEU A 122 -3.86 5.62 -5.04
C LEU A 122 -5.30 5.18 -4.86
N ASP A 123 -5.92 4.80 -5.97
CA ASP A 123 -7.21 4.16 -6.02
C ASP A 123 -7.10 2.65 -5.95
N LEU A 124 -8.24 2.00 -5.73
CA LEU A 124 -8.31 0.57 -5.53
C LEU A 124 -9.36 -0.08 -6.45
N LEU A 125 -8.95 -1.09 -7.20
CA LEU A 125 -9.84 -2.00 -7.92
C LEU A 125 -9.95 -3.34 -7.19
N VAL A 126 -11.18 -3.72 -6.81
CA VAL A 126 -11.49 -4.99 -6.15
C VAL A 126 -12.28 -5.91 -7.08
N CYS A 127 -11.74 -7.09 -7.34
CA CYS A 127 -12.42 -8.17 -8.05
C CYS A 127 -13.06 -9.14 -7.05
N SER A 128 -14.31 -9.55 -7.33
CA SER A 128 -15.09 -10.41 -6.44
C SER A 128 -15.65 -11.61 -7.19
N VAL A 129 -15.93 -12.69 -6.46
CA VAL A 129 -16.62 -13.86 -7.03
C VAL A 129 -18.05 -13.49 -7.41
N ALA A 130 -18.46 -13.84 -8.64
CA ALA A 130 -19.82 -13.70 -9.15
C ALA A 130 -20.45 -12.30 -8.96
N SER A 131 -19.63 -11.26 -8.95
CA SER A 131 -20.07 -9.87 -8.72
C SER A 131 -19.22 -8.91 -9.57
N PRO A 132 -19.75 -7.75 -9.99
CA PRO A 132 -18.97 -6.75 -10.71
C PRO A 132 -17.72 -6.33 -9.94
N ALA A 133 -16.65 -6.02 -10.67
CA ALA A 133 -15.50 -5.35 -10.07
C ALA A 133 -15.92 -3.98 -9.52
N ARG A 134 -15.31 -3.58 -8.41
CA ARG A 134 -15.54 -2.27 -7.77
C ARG A 134 -14.27 -1.44 -7.91
N LEU A 135 -14.36 -0.30 -8.58
CA LEU A 135 -13.33 0.74 -8.53
C LEU A 135 -13.70 1.69 -7.39
N LEU A 136 -12.82 1.79 -6.40
CA LEU A 136 -12.93 2.68 -5.25
C LEU A 136 -11.94 3.81 -5.49
N ARG A 137 -12.50 4.98 -5.78
CA ARG A 137 -11.73 6.21 -5.95
C ARG A 137 -11.33 6.75 -4.57
N ASN A 138 -10.05 7.04 -4.39
CA ASN A 138 -9.59 7.83 -3.25
C ASN A 138 -9.71 9.31 -3.64
N ASP A 139 -10.07 10.17 -2.69
CA ASP A 139 -10.12 11.61 -2.93
C ASP A 139 -9.64 12.29 -1.65
N ILE A 140 -8.34 12.55 -1.58
CA ILE A 140 -7.71 13.19 -0.42
C ILE A 140 -7.75 14.72 -0.52
N ASP A 141 -7.94 15.38 0.63
CA ASP A 141 -7.69 16.81 0.75
C ASP A 141 -6.17 17.06 0.64
N LYS A 142 -5.72 17.63 -0.48
CA LYS A 142 -4.30 17.73 -0.93
C LYS A 142 -3.40 18.65 -0.08
N GLN A 143 -3.37 18.45 1.23
CA GLN A 143 -2.39 19.08 2.13
C GLN A 143 -1.03 18.36 2.07
N ASN A 144 -1.05 17.06 1.80
CA ASN A 144 0.13 16.23 1.64
C ASN A 144 0.54 16.12 0.17
N HIS A 145 1.83 15.92 -0.04
CA HIS A 145 2.49 15.82 -1.34
C HIS A 145 2.73 14.36 -1.72
N TRP A 146 2.89 14.11 -3.02
CA TRP A 146 3.16 12.76 -3.56
C TRP A 146 4.25 12.77 -4.62
N LEU A 147 4.77 11.59 -4.96
CA LEU A 147 5.60 11.38 -6.14
C LEU A 147 5.30 10.00 -6.73
N LEU A 148 4.99 9.96 -8.02
CA LEU A 148 4.97 8.71 -8.79
C LEU A 148 6.22 8.61 -9.65
N VAL A 149 6.88 7.46 -9.63
CA VAL A 149 8.09 7.21 -10.43
C VAL A 149 7.79 6.13 -11.47
N GLU A 150 7.82 6.52 -12.74
CA GLU A 150 7.75 5.61 -13.89
C GLU A 150 9.18 5.25 -14.33
N LEU A 151 9.52 3.97 -14.27
CA LEU A 151 10.86 3.48 -14.62
C LEU A 151 10.84 2.79 -15.99
N VAL A 152 11.82 3.13 -16.83
CA VAL A 152 11.99 2.51 -18.16
C VAL A 152 13.42 2.03 -18.32
N GLY A 153 13.59 0.71 -18.35
CA GLY A 153 14.92 0.10 -18.57
C GLY A 153 15.32 0.07 -20.05
N ARG A 154 16.62 0.00 -20.32
CA ARG A 154 17.18 -0.11 -21.68
C ARG A 154 17.17 -1.55 -22.19
N GLN A 155 17.60 -2.50 -21.35
CA GLN A 155 17.64 -3.93 -21.70
C GLN A 155 16.35 -4.64 -21.29
N GLN A 156 15.87 -4.37 -20.06
CA GLN A 156 14.59 -4.87 -19.55
C GLN A 156 13.64 -3.68 -19.40
N ARG A 157 12.71 -3.49 -20.35
CA ARG A 157 11.87 -2.28 -20.41
C ARG A 157 11.09 -2.03 -19.12
N ASP A 158 10.60 -3.09 -18.48
CA ASP A 158 9.82 -3.00 -17.23
C ASP A 158 10.65 -2.67 -15.99
N ALA A 159 11.99 -2.67 -16.12
CA ALA A 159 12.95 -2.33 -15.07
C ALA A 159 12.74 -3.08 -13.73
N ILE A 160 12.22 -4.32 -13.78
CA ILE A 160 11.95 -5.15 -12.59
C ILE A 160 13.25 -5.37 -11.80
N GLY A 161 13.17 -5.23 -10.48
CA GLY A 161 14.30 -5.28 -9.55
C GLY A 161 14.99 -3.93 -9.31
N THR A 162 14.52 -2.84 -9.93
CA THR A 162 15.02 -1.50 -9.63
C THR A 162 14.60 -1.08 -8.23
N LEU A 163 15.54 -0.61 -7.43
CA LEU A 163 15.28 0.00 -6.13
C LEU A 163 15.31 1.52 -6.26
N VAL A 164 14.25 2.18 -5.81
CA VAL A 164 14.18 3.64 -5.71
C VAL A 164 14.08 4.02 -4.24
N ALA A 165 15.07 4.77 -3.79
CA ALA A 165 15.05 5.40 -2.49
C ALA A 165 14.73 6.89 -2.64
N VAL A 166 13.74 7.37 -1.89
CA VAL A 166 13.34 8.77 -1.82
C VAL A 166 13.61 9.26 -0.40
N THR A 167 14.35 10.35 -0.29
CA THR A 167 14.62 11.05 0.98
C THR A 167 13.85 12.36 1.00
N ALA A 168 12.88 12.45 1.91
CA ALA A 168 12.04 13.62 2.14
C ALA A 168 12.35 14.16 3.53
N GLY A 169 13.16 15.22 3.64
CA GLY A 169 13.63 15.71 4.94
C GLY A 169 14.36 14.63 5.74
N VAL A 170 13.75 14.18 6.85
CA VAL A 170 14.28 13.14 7.74
C VAL A 170 13.80 11.72 7.40
N HIS A 171 12.75 11.61 6.59
CA HIS A 171 12.15 10.32 6.24
C HIS A 171 12.78 9.77 4.96
N ARG A 172 13.03 8.46 4.94
CA ARG A 172 13.57 7.76 3.79
C ARG A 172 12.73 6.54 3.46
N GLN A 173 12.12 6.56 2.28
CA GLN A 173 11.31 5.47 1.77
C GLN A 173 12.07 4.73 0.68
N VAL A 174 11.94 3.40 0.66
CA VAL A 174 12.48 2.56 -0.41
C VAL A 174 11.33 1.76 -1.01
N ARG A 175 11.28 1.72 -2.35
CA ARG A 175 10.35 0.89 -3.11
C ARG A 175 11.10 0.13 -4.18
N GLU A 176 10.65 -1.09 -4.45
CA GLU A 176 11.20 -1.95 -5.50
C GLU A 176 10.19 -2.07 -6.63
N ARG A 177 10.67 -2.03 -7.88
CA ARG A 177 9.88 -2.36 -9.06
C ARG A 177 9.66 -3.87 -9.15
N GLN A 178 8.47 -4.34 -8.80
CA GLN A 178 8.11 -5.77 -8.75
C GLN A 178 7.18 -6.20 -9.89
N SER A 179 7.23 -7.47 -10.30
CA SER A 179 6.46 -7.99 -11.44
C SER A 179 5.04 -8.50 -11.11
N GLY A 180 4.60 -8.44 -9.85
CA GLY A 180 3.32 -9.02 -9.40
C GLY A 180 2.49 -8.10 -8.51
N GLY A 181 1.17 -8.30 -8.50
CA GLY A 181 0.23 -7.69 -7.55
C GLY A 181 -0.40 -8.73 -6.63
N SER A 182 -1.47 -8.38 -5.92
CA SER A 182 -2.03 -9.20 -4.84
C SER A 182 -2.60 -10.54 -5.35
N TYR A 183 -3.33 -11.27 -4.51
CA TYR A 183 -3.98 -12.52 -4.89
C TYR A 183 -4.82 -12.36 -6.18
N LEU A 184 -4.49 -13.07 -7.27
CA LEU A 184 -5.17 -13.00 -8.57
C LEU A 184 -5.22 -11.58 -9.20
N SER A 185 -4.22 -10.73 -8.94
CA SER A 185 -4.17 -9.38 -9.51
C SER A 185 -2.74 -8.90 -9.82
N SER A 186 -2.63 -7.87 -10.66
CA SER A 186 -1.45 -7.01 -10.76
C SER A 186 -1.86 -5.56 -10.51
N HIS A 187 -0.93 -4.69 -10.14
CA HIS A 187 -1.17 -3.28 -9.86
C HIS A 187 -0.35 -2.40 -10.80
N ASP A 188 -0.60 -1.09 -10.75
CA ASP A 188 0.20 -0.10 -11.44
C ASP A 188 1.70 -0.31 -11.19
N HIS A 189 2.49 -0.17 -12.24
CA HIS A 189 3.93 -0.39 -12.19
C HIS A 189 4.71 0.80 -11.65
N ARG A 190 4.09 1.98 -11.60
CA ARG A 190 4.68 3.20 -11.04
C ARG A 190 4.88 3.05 -9.55
N LEU A 191 6.03 3.49 -9.06
CA LEU A 191 6.34 3.48 -7.64
C LEU A 191 5.76 4.75 -7.01
N HIS A 192 4.91 4.58 -6.00
CA HIS A 192 4.24 5.67 -5.30
C HIS A 192 4.91 5.96 -3.95
N PHE A 193 5.00 7.24 -3.63
CA PHE A 193 5.55 7.77 -2.40
C PHE A 193 4.64 8.91 -1.90
N GLY A 194 4.01 8.74 -0.74
CA GLY A 194 3.44 9.87 0.00
C GLY A 194 4.55 10.61 0.76
N LEU A 195 4.52 11.93 0.73
CA LEU A 195 5.63 12.79 1.15
C LEU A 195 5.24 13.74 2.31
N GLY A 196 4.04 13.60 2.86
CA GLY A 196 3.52 14.52 3.87
C GLY A 196 3.62 15.97 3.39
N ALA A 197 4.09 16.88 4.26
CA ALA A 197 4.27 18.29 3.91
C ALA A 197 5.55 18.59 3.08
N VAL A 198 6.32 17.58 2.66
CA VAL A 198 7.61 17.80 1.96
C VAL A 198 7.41 17.92 0.45
N ALA A 199 7.57 19.14 -0.06
CA ALA A 199 7.37 19.44 -1.48
C ALA A 199 8.56 19.10 -2.39
N ARG A 200 9.75 18.79 -1.84
CA ARG A 200 10.96 18.46 -2.63
C ARG A 200 11.80 17.38 -1.96
N VAL A 201 12.35 16.48 -2.78
CA VAL A 201 13.03 15.26 -2.32
C VAL A 201 14.33 15.01 -3.06
N ASP A 202 15.22 14.24 -2.43
CA ASP A 202 16.38 13.65 -3.09
C ASP A 202 16.10 12.17 -3.39
N MET A 203 16.65 11.67 -4.50
CA MET A 203 16.40 10.30 -4.97
C MET A 203 17.70 9.57 -5.33
N GLU A 204 17.74 8.29 -4.99
CA GLU A 204 18.72 7.33 -5.47
C GLU A 204 18.01 6.16 -6.15
N VAL A 205 18.37 5.89 -7.40
CA VAL A 205 17.83 4.79 -8.20
C VAL A 205 18.94 3.80 -8.49
N ARG A 206 18.81 2.58 -7.97
CA ARG A 206 19.69 1.45 -8.28
C ARG A 206 18.99 0.53 -9.28
N TRP A 207 19.47 0.53 -10.50
CA TRP A 207 18.96 -0.27 -11.62
C TRP A 207 19.38 -1.75 -11.50
N PRO A 208 18.72 -2.68 -12.22
CA PRO A 208 18.98 -4.12 -12.09
C PRO A 208 20.39 -4.55 -12.51
N ASP A 209 21.08 -3.75 -13.33
CA ASP A 209 22.47 -3.98 -13.74
C ASP A 209 23.50 -3.44 -12.74
N GLY A 210 23.03 -2.85 -11.63
CA GLY A 210 23.87 -2.24 -10.59
C GLY A 210 24.19 -0.77 -10.84
N THR A 211 23.77 -0.17 -11.96
CA THR A 211 23.94 1.27 -12.21
C THR A 211 23.19 2.06 -11.15
N VAL A 212 23.82 3.11 -10.63
CA VAL A 212 23.20 4.04 -9.67
C VAL A 212 23.04 5.40 -10.33
N GLN A 213 21.82 5.95 -10.25
CA GLN A 213 21.47 7.29 -10.69
C GLN A 213 20.97 8.08 -9.49
N THR A 214 21.53 9.27 -9.26
CA THR A 214 21.09 10.19 -8.20
C THR A 214 20.42 11.40 -8.81
N LEU A 215 19.35 11.87 -8.17
CA LEU A 215 18.67 13.11 -8.50
C LEU A 215 18.52 13.90 -7.20
N ALA A 216 18.87 15.19 -7.23
CA ALA A 216 18.69 16.09 -6.10
C ALA A 216 17.55 17.06 -6.40
N ASP A 217 16.89 17.54 -5.35
CA ASP A 217 15.94 18.65 -5.43
C ASP A 217 14.78 18.40 -6.42
N VAL A 218 14.27 17.16 -6.46
CA VAL A 218 13.15 16.75 -7.28
C VAL A 218 11.85 17.31 -6.68
N ALA A 219 11.04 17.99 -7.48
CA ALA A 219 9.74 18.49 -7.03
C ALA A 219 8.75 17.33 -6.79
N ALA A 220 7.89 17.47 -5.79
CA ALA A 220 6.74 16.59 -5.59
C ALA A 220 5.61 16.90 -6.60
N ASP A 221 4.47 16.23 -6.41
CA ASP A 221 3.20 16.39 -7.11
C ASP A 221 3.31 16.15 -8.63
N GLN A 222 4.08 15.12 -8.99
CA GLN A 222 4.30 14.77 -10.39
C GLN A 222 4.50 13.28 -10.60
N ILE A 223 4.28 12.88 -11.85
CA ILE A 223 4.73 11.60 -12.39
C ILE A 223 6.11 11.84 -13.01
N LEU A 224 7.16 11.40 -12.31
CA LEU A 224 8.53 11.48 -12.78
C LEU A 224 8.89 10.23 -13.59
N ARG A 225 9.12 10.41 -14.89
CA ARG A 225 9.58 9.35 -15.77
C ARG A 225 11.10 9.30 -15.86
N LEU A 226 11.70 8.18 -15.47
CA LEU A 226 13.14 7.94 -15.49
C LEU A 226 13.49 6.84 -16.48
N VAL A 227 14.49 7.11 -17.32
CA VAL A 227 15.05 6.13 -18.26
C VAL A 227 16.42 5.71 -17.74
N GLN A 228 16.68 4.40 -17.75
CA GLN A 228 17.98 3.85 -17.38
C GLN A 228 19.11 4.56 -18.16
N PRO A 229 20.17 5.05 -17.47
CA PRO A 229 21.28 5.77 -18.07
C PRO A 229 21.92 5.08 -19.27
#